data_AF-A0A665XEQ5-F1
#
_entry.id   AF-A0A665XEQ5-F1
#
_cell.length_a   1.000
_cell.length_b   1.000
_cell.length_c   1.000
_cell.angle_alpha   90.00
_cell.angle_beta   90.00
_cell.angle_gamma   90.00
#
_symmetry.space_group_name_H-M   'P 1'
#
loop_
_entity.id
_entity.type
_entity.pdbx_description
1 polymer ?
#
loop_
_entity_poly.entity_id
_entity_poly.type
_entity_poly.pdbx_seq_one_letter_code
_entity_poly.pdbx_strand_id
1 'polypeptide(L)'
;MSADTKIAELLTELHQLIKQTQEERSRSEHNLLNIQKTHERMQTENKTSPYYRTKLRGLYTTAKADAEAECSILRHALDKIAEIKSLLEERRIAAKMAGVYSDSDPPRKTMRRGVLMTLLQQSAMTLPLWIGKPGESPPPLCGATPASSDYVAKQGDKVAARVKAVDGDEQWILAEVVSYNHSTNKYEVDDIDEEGKERHTLSRRRIIPLPQWKANPETDPEALFSKDQLVLALYPQTTCFYRALIHTPPHRPQDDYSVLFEDTSYADGYSPPLNVAQRYVVACKENKKK
;
A
#
# COMPACT_ATOMS: atom_id res chain seq x y z
N MET A 1 -9.31 -25.95 11.74
CA MET A 1 -7.92 -25.61 12.11
C MET A 1 -7.93 -24.23 12.75
N SER A 2 -7.13 -23.99 13.80
CA SER A 2 -7.01 -22.66 14.41
C SER A 2 -6.29 -21.70 13.45
N ALA A 3 -6.59 -20.40 13.53
CA ALA A 3 -5.87 -19.36 12.79
C ALA A 3 -4.36 -19.42 13.04
N ASP A 4 -3.94 -19.76 14.27
CA ASP A 4 -2.52 -19.87 14.62
C ASP A 4 -1.84 -21.06 13.93
N THR A 5 -2.55 -22.18 13.78
CA THR A 5 -2.07 -23.33 12.99
C THR A 5 -1.89 -22.92 11.53
N LYS A 6 -2.86 -22.18 10.97
CA LYS A 6 -2.78 -21.76 9.57
C LYS A 6 -1.66 -20.75 9.32
N ILE A 7 -1.45 -19.81 10.24
CA ILE A 7 -0.33 -18.86 10.16
C ILE A 7 1.02 -19.61 10.21
N ALA A 8 1.16 -20.62 11.08
CA ALA A 8 2.39 -21.42 11.17
C ALA A 8 2.68 -22.19 9.87
N GLU A 9 1.66 -22.76 9.23
CA GLU A 9 1.78 -23.39 7.91
C GLU A 9 2.24 -22.37 6.85
N LEU A 10 1.59 -21.22 6.77
CA LEU A 10 1.94 -20.18 5.80
C LEU A 10 3.37 -19.63 6.01
N LEU A 11 3.82 -19.51 7.27
CA LEU A 11 5.20 -19.13 7.58
C LEU A 11 6.20 -20.20 7.12
N THR A 12 5.83 -21.48 7.23
CA THR A 12 6.67 -22.59 6.74
C THR A 12 6.74 -22.58 5.22
N GLU A 13 5.61 -22.40 4.54
CA GLU A 13 5.54 -22.24 3.08
C GLU A 13 6.37 -21.02 2.61
N LEU A 14 6.23 -19.88 3.28
CA LEU A 14 7.00 -18.67 2.98
C LEU A 14 8.50 -18.91 3.11
N HIS A 15 8.93 -19.58 4.19
CA HIS A 15 10.34 -19.93 4.38
C HIS A 15 10.86 -20.83 3.27
N GLN A 16 10.05 -21.77 2.79
CA GLN A 16 10.41 -22.63 1.67
C GLN A 16 10.52 -21.86 0.35
N LEU A 17 9.60 -20.93 0.08
CA LEU A 17 9.65 -20.05 -1.11
C LEU A 17 10.92 -19.17 -1.11
N ILE A 18 11.34 -18.67 0.06
CA ILE A 18 12.58 -17.90 0.20
C ILE A 18 13.79 -18.77 -0.17
N LYS A 19 13.85 -20.02 0.28
CA LYS A 19 14.92 -20.96 -0.10
C LYS A 19 14.93 -21.24 -1.61
N GLN A 20 13.76 -21.50 -2.18
CA GLN A 20 13.62 -21.74 -3.63
C GLN A 20 14.05 -20.52 -4.45
N THR A 21 13.76 -19.30 -3.98
CA THR A 21 14.25 -18.06 -4.61
C THR A 21 15.78 -18.03 -4.65
N GLN A 22 16.45 -18.45 -3.57
CA GLN A 22 17.91 -18.50 -3.54
C GLN A 22 18.47 -19.58 -4.48
N GLU A 23 17.79 -20.71 -4.64
CA GLU A 23 18.17 -21.76 -5.59
C GLU A 23 18.05 -21.27 -7.04
N GLU A 24 16.94 -20.60 -7.40
CA GLU A 24 16.76 -19.98 -8.73
C GLU A 24 17.79 -18.89 -8.99
N ARG A 25 18.07 -18.03 -8.01
CA ARG A 25 19.12 -17.01 -8.13
C ARG A 25 20.49 -17.62 -8.42
N SER A 26 20.86 -18.69 -7.71
CA SER A 26 22.14 -19.37 -7.93
C SER A 26 22.24 -19.97 -9.33
N ARG A 27 21.12 -20.49 -9.88
CA ARG A 27 21.03 -20.99 -11.25
C ARG A 27 21.16 -19.85 -12.27
N SER A 28 20.45 -18.75 -12.05
CA SER A 28 20.48 -17.55 -12.87
C SER A 28 21.90 -16.96 -12.94
N GLU A 29 22.59 -16.84 -11.80
CA GLU A 29 23.99 -16.39 -11.74
C GLU A 29 24.93 -17.27 -12.59
N HIS A 30 24.75 -18.59 -12.54
CA HIS A 30 25.53 -19.51 -13.38
C HIS A 30 25.32 -19.22 -14.88
N ASN A 31 24.07 -18.98 -15.29
CA ASN A 31 23.74 -18.69 -16.68
C ASN A 31 24.25 -17.30 -17.13
N LEU A 32 24.20 -16.30 -16.25
CA LEU A 32 24.80 -14.98 -16.50
C LEU A 32 26.33 -15.07 -16.65
N LEU A 33 27.01 -15.86 -15.82
CA LEU A 33 28.45 -16.12 -15.98
C LEU A 33 28.78 -16.80 -17.31
N ASN A 34 27.92 -17.70 -17.78
CA ASN A 34 28.09 -18.35 -19.09
C ASN A 34 27.91 -17.37 -20.25
N ILE A 35 27.00 -16.39 -20.13
CA ILE A 35 26.85 -15.28 -21.09
C ILE A 35 28.13 -14.45 -21.12
N GLN A 36 28.64 -14.03 -19.96
CA GLN A 36 29.86 -13.24 -19.86
C GLN A 36 31.06 -13.96 -20.50
N LYS A 37 31.31 -15.22 -20.12
CA LYS A 37 32.41 -16.02 -20.69
C LYS A 37 32.28 -16.21 -22.20
N THR A 38 31.05 -16.31 -22.72
CA THR A 38 30.82 -16.44 -24.16
C THR A 38 31.14 -15.13 -24.89
N HIS A 39 30.80 -13.98 -24.30
CA HIS A 39 31.21 -12.67 -24.83
C HIS A 39 32.72 -12.48 -24.83
N GLU A 40 33.40 -12.81 -23.72
CA GLU A 40 34.86 -12.70 -23.60
C GLU A 40 35.57 -13.51 -24.71
N ARG A 41 35.12 -14.74 -24.98
CA ARG A 41 35.67 -15.58 -26.06
C ARG A 41 35.41 -14.99 -27.44
N MET A 42 34.19 -14.51 -27.69
CA MET A 42 33.85 -13.86 -28.96
C MET A 42 34.69 -12.61 -29.22
N GLN A 43 34.95 -11.81 -28.19
CA GLN A 43 35.81 -10.63 -28.26
C GLN A 43 37.27 -11.01 -28.51
N THR A 44 37.77 -12.04 -27.82
CA THR A 44 39.15 -12.54 -27.99
C THR A 44 39.38 -13.04 -29.42
N GLU A 45 38.40 -13.72 -30.02
CA GLU A 45 38.48 -14.19 -31.41
C GLU A 45 38.24 -13.08 -32.45
N ASN A 46 37.89 -11.87 -32.01
CA ASN A 46 37.57 -10.69 -32.81
C ASN A 46 36.63 -10.98 -33.99
N LYS A 47 35.71 -11.95 -33.79
CA LYS A 47 34.83 -12.47 -34.84
C LYS A 47 33.46 -12.80 -34.30
N THR A 48 32.46 -12.03 -34.72
CA THR A 48 31.05 -12.33 -34.43
C THR A 48 30.53 -13.39 -35.40
N SER A 49 30.89 -14.65 -35.14
CA SER A 49 30.46 -15.79 -35.97
C SER A 49 28.97 -16.12 -35.81
N PRO A 50 28.34 -16.78 -36.80
CA PRO A 50 26.98 -17.32 -36.65
C PRO A 50 26.81 -18.22 -35.43
N TYR A 51 27.86 -18.96 -35.06
CA TYR A 51 27.89 -19.78 -33.85
C TYR A 51 27.69 -18.94 -32.57
N TYR A 52 28.46 -17.86 -32.40
CA TYR A 52 28.33 -16.99 -31.22
C TYR A 52 26.95 -16.34 -31.15
N ARG A 53 26.40 -15.89 -32.29
CA ARG A 53 25.05 -15.33 -32.36
C ARG A 53 23.98 -16.32 -31.88
N THR A 54 24.02 -17.56 -32.38
CA THR A 54 23.06 -18.60 -31.99
C THR A 54 23.23 -19.00 -30.52
N LYS A 55 24.47 -19.16 -30.06
CA LYS A 55 24.77 -19.52 -28.67
C LYS A 55 24.32 -18.44 -27.69
N LEU A 56 24.69 -17.19 -27.93
CA LEU A 56 24.30 -16.06 -27.08
C LEU A 56 22.78 -15.88 -27.07
N ARG A 57 22.11 -16.03 -28.22
CA ARG A 57 20.64 -16.00 -28.27
C ARG A 57 20.02 -17.05 -27.35
N GLY A 58 20.50 -18.29 -27.41
CA GLY A 58 20.04 -19.36 -26.53
C GLY A 58 20.26 -19.02 -25.05
N LEU A 59 21.45 -18.56 -24.69
CA LEU A 59 21.78 -18.17 -23.32
C LEU A 59 20.90 -17.02 -22.81
N TYR A 60 20.64 -15.99 -23.62
CA TYR A 60 19.74 -14.89 -23.24
C TYR A 60 18.30 -15.35 -23.10
N THR A 61 17.82 -16.27 -23.95
CA THR A 61 16.49 -16.87 -23.78
C THR A 61 16.39 -17.62 -22.45
N THR A 62 17.41 -18.40 -22.08
CA THR A 62 17.45 -19.09 -20.78
C THR A 62 17.51 -18.10 -19.62
N ALA A 63 18.39 -17.10 -19.67
CA ALA A 63 18.50 -16.10 -18.61
C ALA A 63 17.21 -15.31 -18.41
N LYS A 64 16.47 -15.03 -19.49
CA LYS A 64 15.13 -14.44 -19.40
C LYS A 64 14.16 -15.36 -18.68
N ALA A 65 14.13 -16.64 -19.02
CA ALA A 65 13.28 -17.63 -18.36
C ALA A 65 13.63 -17.82 -16.88
N ASP A 66 14.92 -17.79 -16.52
CA ASP A 66 15.38 -17.84 -15.13
C ASP A 66 14.85 -16.62 -14.34
N ALA A 67 14.95 -15.42 -14.91
CA ALA A 67 14.44 -14.21 -14.28
C ALA A 67 12.91 -14.24 -14.11
N GLU A 68 12.17 -14.76 -15.09
CA GLU A 68 10.71 -14.96 -14.99
C GLU A 68 10.34 -15.96 -13.88
N ALA A 69 11.11 -17.05 -13.74
CA ALA A 69 10.92 -18.04 -12.69
C ALA A 69 11.19 -17.46 -11.29
N GLU A 70 12.32 -16.76 -11.09
CA GLU A 70 12.64 -16.09 -9.82
C GLU A 70 11.56 -15.07 -9.45
N CYS A 71 11.12 -14.24 -10.40
CA CYS A 71 10.04 -13.27 -10.18
C CYS A 71 8.71 -13.94 -9.81
N SER A 72 8.41 -15.12 -10.36
CA SER A 72 7.20 -15.86 -10.03
C SER A 72 7.20 -16.35 -8.58
N ILE A 73 8.34 -16.85 -8.09
CA ILE A 73 8.47 -17.33 -6.70
C ILE A 73 8.37 -16.15 -5.73
N LEU A 74 9.02 -15.03 -6.03
CA LEU A 74 8.94 -13.81 -5.22
C LEU A 74 7.50 -13.29 -5.10
N ARG A 75 6.72 -13.30 -6.19
CA ARG A 75 5.30 -12.93 -6.14
C ARG A 75 4.50 -13.87 -5.25
N HIS A 76 4.70 -15.19 -5.35
CA HIS A 76 4.07 -16.14 -4.42
C HIS A 76 4.46 -15.89 -2.96
N ALA A 77 5.71 -15.52 -2.67
CA ALA A 77 6.13 -15.18 -1.32
C ALA A 77 5.38 -13.93 -0.79
N LEU A 78 5.17 -12.93 -1.65
CA LEU A 78 4.37 -11.74 -1.31
C LEU A 78 2.91 -12.08 -1.05
N ASP A 79 2.32 -13.00 -1.83
CA ASP A 79 0.96 -13.49 -1.60
C ASP A 79 0.84 -14.14 -0.21
N LYS A 80 1.81 -14.97 0.18
CA LYS A 80 1.84 -15.58 1.52
C LYS A 80 1.93 -14.54 2.64
N ILE A 81 2.72 -13.49 2.45
CA ILE A 81 2.79 -12.37 3.40
C ILE A 81 1.42 -11.66 3.51
N ALA A 82 0.74 -11.45 2.38
CA ALA A 82 -0.58 -10.83 2.36
C ALA A 82 -1.62 -11.71 3.07
N GLU A 83 -1.63 -13.03 2.83
CA GLU A 83 -2.48 -13.99 3.54
C GLU A 83 -2.26 -13.95 5.05
N ILE A 84 -0.99 -13.99 5.50
CA ILE A 84 -0.64 -13.92 6.93
C ILE A 84 -1.15 -12.61 7.55
N LYS A 85 -0.94 -11.47 6.88
CA LYS A 85 -1.43 -10.17 7.34
C LYS A 85 -2.95 -10.13 7.45
N SER A 86 -3.68 -10.72 6.49
CA SER A 86 -5.14 -10.83 6.53
C SER A 86 -5.61 -11.62 7.76
N LEU A 87 -5.01 -12.79 8.02
CA LEU A 87 -5.37 -13.62 9.17
C LEU A 87 -5.09 -12.93 10.51
N LEU A 88 -3.98 -12.18 10.61
CA LEU A 88 -3.68 -11.40 11.80
C LEU A 88 -4.70 -10.29 12.05
N GLU A 89 -5.17 -9.65 10.97
CA GLU A 89 -6.19 -8.61 11.04
C GLU A 89 -7.57 -9.18 11.37
N GLU A 90 -7.97 -10.29 10.76
CA GLU A 90 -9.19 -11.03 11.09
C GLU A 90 -9.21 -11.43 12.57
N ARG A 91 -8.08 -11.92 13.09
CA ARG A 91 -7.92 -12.24 14.52
C ARG A 91 -8.09 -10.99 15.40
N ARG A 92 -7.51 -9.85 15.00
CA ARG A 92 -7.66 -8.57 15.72
C ARG A 92 -9.13 -8.14 15.78
N ILE A 93 -9.84 -8.23 14.65
CA ILE A 93 -11.26 -7.89 14.54
C ILE A 93 -12.12 -8.83 15.38
N ALA A 94 -11.89 -10.15 15.29
CA ALA A 94 -12.61 -11.15 16.07
C ALA A 94 -12.43 -10.94 17.58
N ALA A 95 -11.21 -10.64 18.04
CA ALA A 95 -10.94 -10.30 19.44
C ALA A 95 -11.67 -9.02 19.89
N LYS A 96 -11.76 -8.01 19.02
CA LYS A 96 -12.54 -6.78 19.26
C LYS A 96 -14.04 -7.08 19.37
N MET A 97 -14.57 -7.99 18.57
CA MET A 97 -16.01 -8.35 18.57
C MET A 97 -16.41 -9.26 19.74
N ALA A 98 -15.56 -10.22 20.10
CA ALA A 98 -15.89 -11.21 21.12
C ALA A 98 -15.91 -10.63 22.54
N GLY A 99 -15.52 -9.36 22.73
CA GLY A 99 -15.43 -8.75 24.06
C GLY A 99 -14.45 -9.48 24.98
N VAL A 100 -13.55 -10.33 24.45
CA VAL A 100 -12.55 -11.12 25.20
C VAL A 100 -11.38 -10.25 25.68
N TYR A 101 -11.63 -8.96 25.86
CA TYR A 101 -10.86 -8.12 26.77
C TYR A 101 -11.64 -8.06 28.06
N SER A 102 -11.11 -8.70 29.10
CA SER A 102 -11.83 -8.82 30.37
C SER A 102 -12.19 -7.46 30.93
N ASP A 103 -13.40 -7.36 31.48
CA ASP A 103 -13.89 -6.24 32.32
C ASP A 103 -13.05 -6.07 33.61
N SER A 104 -12.07 -6.94 33.83
CA SER A 104 -11.07 -6.90 34.90
C SER A 104 -9.73 -6.28 34.49
N ASP A 105 -9.50 -6.03 33.19
CA ASP A 105 -8.40 -5.18 32.76
C ASP A 105 -8.88 -3.72 32.85
N PRO A 106 -8.07 -2.80 33.40
CA PRO A 106 -8.47 -1.40 33.48
C PRO A 106 -8.88 -0.91 32.09
N PRO A 107 -9.90 -0.03 31.98
CA PRO A 107 -10.36 0.47 30.69
C PRO A 107 -9.12 0.92 29.95
N ARG A 108 -8.88 0.36 28.74
CA ARG A 108 -7.65 0.62 27.97
C ARG A 108 -7.26 2.04 28.26
N LYS A 109 -6.10 2.24 28.91
CA LYS A 109 -5.46 3.54 28.90
C LYS A 109 -5.41 3.91 27.43
N THR A 110 -6.37 4.74 27.00
CA THR A 110 -6.12 5.94 26.21
C THR A 110 -4.86 5.73 25.39
N MET A 111 -5.01 5.20 24.17
CA MET A 111 -3.86 4.91 23.32
C MET A 111 -3.16 6.24 23.11
N ARG A 112 -2.10 6.47 23.89
CA ARG A 112 -1.42 7.77 23.93
C ARG A 112 -1.13 8.17 22.49
N ARG A 113 -1.42 9.44 22.15
CA ARG A 113 -1.21 9.99 20.81
C ARG A 113 0.11 9.54 20.15
N GLY A 114 1.22 9.51 20.89
CA GLY A 114 2.51 9.04 20.38
C GLY A 114 2.55 7.57 19.95
N VAL A 115 1.80 6.69 20.62
CA VAL A 115 1.63 5.28 20.22
C VAL A 115 0.79 5.19 18.96
N LEU A 116 -0.31 5.94 18.88
CA LEU A 116 -1.15 5.99 17.70
C LEU A 116 -0.35 6.45 16.48
N MET A 117 0.39 7.55 16.61
CA MET A 117 1.22 8.06 15.51
C MET A 117 2.27 7.04 15.05
N THR A 118 2.91 6.31 15.98
CA THR A 118 3.82 5.20 15.65
C THR A 118 3.10 4.11 14.83
N LEU A 119 1.88 3.74 15.21
CA LEU A 119 1.09 2.74 14.47
C LEU A 119 0.69 3.22 13.07
N LEU A 120 0.35 4.51 12.91
CA LEU A 120 0.07 5.09 11.60
C LEU A 120 1.32 5.07 10.70
N GLN A 121 2.47 5.49 11.24
CA GLN A 121 3.73 5.42 10.51
C GLN A 121 4.05 3.97 10.09
N GLN A 122 3.92 3.01 11.00
CA GLN A 122 4.12 1.59 10.69
C GLN A 122 3.12 1.07 9.64
N SER A 123 1.86 1.51 9.69
CA SER A 123 0.83 1.15 8.72
C SER A 123 1.18 1.66 7.31
N ALA A 124 1.71 2.88 7.19
CA ALA A 124 2.22 3.41 5.93
C ALA A 124 3.47 2.69 5.44
N MET A 125 4.42 2.39 6.32
CA MET A 125 5.65 1.67 5.96
C MET A 125 5.37 0.26 5.45
N THR A 126 4.38 -0.42 6.04
CA THR A 126 4.06 -1.82 5.72
C THR A 126 3.01 -2.01 4.62
N LEU A 127 2.51 -0.91 4.03
CA LEU A 127 1.68 -0.93 2.84
C LEU A 127 2.48 -1.59 1.69
N PRO A 128 2.01 -2.72 1.14
CA PRO A 128 2.74 -3.44 0.10
C PRO A 128 2.95 -2.57 -1.14
N LEU A 129 4.10 -2.72 -1.77
CA LEU A 129 4.35 -2.19 -3.11
C LEU A 129 3.59 -3.06 -4.12
N TRP A 130 2.93 -2.45 -5.09
CA TRP A 130 2.38 -3.17 -6.24
C TRP A 130 3.52 -3.68 -7.12
N ILE A 131 3.47 -4.96 -7.51
CA ILE A 131 4.46 -5.60 -8.40
C ILE A 131 3.72 -6.40 -9.46
N GLY A 132 3.27 -5.71 -10.51
CA GLY A 132 2.57 -6.31 -11.64
C GLY A 132 3.45 -7.20 -12.51
N LYS A 133 2.82 -7.95 -13.42
CA LYS A 133 3.51 -8.60 -14.55
C LYS A 133 3.66 -7.63 -15.73
N PRO A 134 4.59 -7.89 -16.66
CA PRO A 134 4.72 -7.07 -17.86
C PRO A 134 3.39 -6.93 -18.62
N GLY A 135 2.95 -5.70 -18.83
CA GLY A 135 1.71 -5.37 -19.53
C GLY A 135 0.44 -5.34 -18.66
N GLU A 136 0.54 -5.65 -17.36
CA GLU A 136 -0.57 -5.44 -16.42
C GLU A 136 -0.59 -3.98 -15.96
N SER A 137 -1.78 -3.37 -15.94
CA SER A 137 -1.98 -2.05 -15.34
C SER A 137 -2.14 -2.15 -13.82
N PRO A 138 -1.77 -1.11 -13.06
CA PRO A 138 -2.03 -1.03 -11.63
C PRO A 138 -3.52 -1.27 -11.31
N PRO A 139 -3.85 -2.11 -10.32
CA PRO A 139 -5.23 -2.38 -9.95
C PRO A 139 -5.88 -1.18 -9.25
N PRO A 140 -7.21 -1.18 -9.12
CA PRO A 140 -7.92 -0.24 -8.24
C PRO A 140 -7.28 -0.21 -6.84
N LEU A 141 -7.16 0.98 -6.25
CA LEU A 141 -6.53 1.22 -4.94
C LEU A 141 -5.01 0.99 -4.90
N CYS A 142 -4.34 0.87 -6.05
CA CYS A 142 -2.90 1.05 -6.14
C CYS A 142 -2.57 2.53 -6.28
N GLY A 143 -1.91 3.12 -5.29
CA GLY A 143 -1.58 4.55 -5.28
C GLY A 143 -2.80 5.44 -5.55
N ALA A 144 -2.75 6.21 -6.63
CA ALA A 144 -3.79 7.13 -7.09
C ALA A 144 -4.91 6.46 -7.91
N THR A 145 -4.77 5.19 -8.29
CA THR A 145 -5.79 4.48 -9.09
C THR A 145 -7.10 4.38 -8.31
N PRO A 146 -8.22 4.94 -8.81
CA PRO A 146 -9.46 5.03 -8.06
C PRO A 146 -10.09 3.64 -7.81
N ALA A 147 -10.87 3.55 -6.74
CA ALA A 147 -11.71 2.38 -6.51
C ALA A 147 -12.77 2.23 -7.62
N SER A 148 -13.14 0.98 -7.94
CA SER A 148 -14.27 0.70 -8.81
C SER A 148 -15.58 1.31 -8.27
N SER A 149 -16.50 1.67 -9.16
CA SER A 149 -17.76 2.35 -8.79
C SER A 149 -18.69 1.50 -7.92
N ASP A 150 -18.49 0.19 -7.87
CA ASP A 150 -19.19 -0.81 -7.06
C ASP A 150 -18.37 -1.30 -5.85
N TYR A 151 -17.15 -0.80 -5.68
CA TYR A 151 -16.27 -1.20 -4.58
C TYR A 151 -16.90 -0.92 -3.20
N VAL A 152 -16.89 -1.95 -2.36
CA VAL A 152 -17.29 -1.86 -0.96
C VAL A 152 -16.08 -2.22 -0.07
N ALA A 153 -15.60 -1.23 0.70
CA ALA A 153 -14.54 -1.46 1.68
C ALA A 153 -14.96 -2.51 2.73
N LYS A 154 -14.03 -3.38 3.09
CA LYS A 154 -14.22 -4.48 4.03
C LYS A 154 -14.10 -4.00 5.48
N GLN A 155 -14.62 -4.79 6.42
CA GLN A 155 -14.39 -4.55 7.84
C GLN A 155 -12.88 -4.52 8.15
N GLY A 156 -12.43 -3.53 8.92
CA GLY A 156 -11.02 -3.29 9.23
C GLY A 156 -10.29 -2.36 8.25
N ASP A 157 -10.82 -2.18 7.04
CA ASP A 157 -10.23 -1.28 6.05
C ASP A 157 -10.18 0.15 6.59
N LYS A 158 -9.10 0.84 6.28
CA LYS A 158 -8.92 2.24 6.65
C LYS A 158 -9.48 3.13 5.55
N VAL A 159 -10.22 4.15 5.94
CA VAL A 159 -10.91 5.09 5.04
C VAL A 159 -10.69 6.53 5.48
N ALA A 160 -10.71 7.46 4.54
CA ALA A 160 -11.00 8.86 4.84
C ALA A 160 -12.52 9.01 4.89
N ALA A 161 -13.04 9.49 6.02
CA ALA A 161 -14.47 9.60 6.29
C ALA A 161 -14.85 11.06 6.55
N ARG A 162 -15.85 11.57 5.82
CA ARG A 162 -16.34 12.95 5.98
C ARG A 162 -17.43 13.04 7.04
N VAL A 163 -17.03 13.32 8.27
CA VAL A 163 -17.91 13.48 9.43
C VAL A 163 -18.38 14.93 9.56
N LYS A 164 -19.47 15.14 10.32
CA LYS A 164 -19.92 16.47 10.71
C LYS A 164 -19.49 16.70 12.15
N ALA A 165 -18.74 17.76 12.39
CA ALA A 165 -18.41 18.23 13.73
C ALA A 165 -19.64 18.88 14.41
N VAL A 166 -19.54 19.08 15.73
CA VAL A 166 -20.63 19.58 16.58
C VAL A 166 -21.03 21.01 16.23
N ASP A 167 -20.09 21.81 15.74
CA ASP A 167 -20.27 23.18 15.25
C ASP A 167 -20.89 23.25 13.84
N GLY A 168 -21.06 22.11 13.17
CA GLY A 168 -21.66 21.99 11.84
C GLY A 168 -20.65 21.95 10.70
N ASP A 169 -19.36 22.12 10.98
CA ASP A 169 -18.31 22.00 9.97
C ASP A 169 -18.07 20.53 9.59
N GLU A 170 -17.65 20.30 8.34
CA GLU A 170 -17.37 18.94 7.85
C GLU A 170 -15.86 18.70 7.84
N GLN A 171 -15.43 17.62 8.48
CA GLN A 171 -14.02 17.23 8.56
C GLN A 171 -13.81 15.85 7.96
N TRP A 172 -12.75 15.69 7.18
CA TRP A 172 -12.29 14.36 6.75
C TRP A 172 -11.37 13.79 7.83
N ILE A 173 -11.73 12.65 8.40
CA ILE A 173 -10.97 11.94 9.43
C ILE A 173 -10.49 10.58 8.93
N LEU A 174 -9.45 10.04 9.56
CA LEU A 174 -9.00 8.68 9.38
C LEU A 174 -9.86 7.75 10.23
N ALA A 175 -10.57 6.84 9.59
CA ALA A 175 -11.50 5.93 10.26
C ALA A 175 -11.27 4.48 9.83
N GLU A 176 -11.78 3.56 10.64
CA GLU A 176 -11.79 2.11 10.37
C GLU A 176 -13.22 1.66 10.06
N VAL A 177 -13.40 0.92 8.97
CA VAL A 177 -14.70 0.36 8.59
C VAL A 177 -15.10 -0.74 9.56
N VAL A 178 -16.36 -0.67 10.02
CA VAL A 178 -16.96 -1.68 10.89
C VAL A 178 -17.96 -2.52 10.14
N SER A 179 -18.85 -1.90 9.37
CA SER A 179 -19.83 -2.62 8.55
C SER A 179 -20.31 -1.78 7.37
N TYR A 180 -20.93 -2.45 6.39
CA TYR A 180 -21.63 -1.81 5.28
C TYR A 180 -23.02 -2.41 5.13
N ASN A 181 -24.04 -1.56 5.15
CA ASN A 181 -25.43 -1.95 4.96
C ASN A 181 -25.86 -1.69 3.51
N HIS A 182 -26.02 -2.77 2.74
CA HIS A 182 -26.40 -2.73 1.33
C HIS A 182 -27.81 -2.15 1.09
N SER A 183 -28.74 -2.32 2.04
CA SER A 183 -30.10 -1.80 1.92
C SER A 183 -30.15 -0.28 2.03
N THR A 184 -29.25 0.33 2.81
CA THR A 184 -29.22 1.79 3.03
C THR A 184 -28.06 2.49 2.33
N ASN A 185 -27.12 1.74 1.74
CA ASN A 185 -25.86 2.23 1.17
C ASN A 185 -25.04 3.10 2.15
N LYS A 186 -25.01 2.68 3.42
CA LYS A 186 -24.28 3.36 4.49
C LYS A 186 -23.22 2.47 5.11
N TYR A 187 -22.10 3.08 5.45
CA TYR A 187 -21.05 2.52 6.27
C TYR A 187 -21.25 2.88 7.72
N GLU A 188 -20.80 1.98 8.57
CA GLU A 188 -20.45 2.25 9.95
C GLU A 188 -18.93 2.29 10.06
N VAL A 189 -18.38 3.37 10.62
CA VAL A 189 -16.94 3.57 10.79
C VAL A 189 -16.63 4.04 12.21
N ASP A 190 -15.50 3.61 12.76
CA ASP A 190 -14.96 4.12 14.04
C ASP A 190 -13.84 5.14 13.74
N ASP A 191 -13.83 6.30 14.39
CA ASP A 191 -12.66 7.20 14.41
C ASP A 191 -11.44 6.47 15.02
N ILE A 192 -10.24 6.76 14.51
CA ILE A 192 -8.98 6.18 14.97
C ILE A 192 -8.32 6.96 16.13
N ASP A 193 -8.67 8.24 16.32
CA ASP A 193 -8.07 9.12 17.37
C ASP A 193 -8.84 9.05 18.69
N GLU A 194 -10.16 8.93 18.65
CA GLU A 194 -10.97 9.16 19.85
C GLU A 194 -10.93 8.01 20.86
N GLU A 195 -10.64 8.39 22.10
CA GLU A 195 -10.62 7.57 23.31
C GLU A 195 -12.05 7.22 23.77
N GLY A 196 -12.81 6.60 22.87
CA GLY A 196 -14.23 6.35 23.02
C GLY A 196 -14.93 6.21 21.67
N LYS A 197 -14.36 5.42 20.75
CA LYS A 197 -14.89 5.04 19.41
C LYS A 197 -16.22 5.70 19.06
N GLU A 198 -16.19 6.96 18.62
CA GLU A 198 -17.39 7.55 18.04
C GLU A 198 -17.69 6.79 16.75
N ARG A 199 -18.79 6.03 16.79
CA ARG A 199 -19.29 5.27 15.66
C ARG A 199 -20.10 6.21 14.78
N HIS A 200 -19.63 6.47 13.57
CA HIS A 200 -20.37 7.27 12.60
C HIS A 200 -21.06 6.37 11.57
N THR A 201 -22.32 6.71 11.27
CA THR A 201 -23.09 6.08 10.18
C THR A 201 -23.12 7.02 8.97
N LEU A 202 -22.33 6.73 7.95
CA LEU A 202 -22.06 7.63 6.83
C LEU A 202 -22.50 7.03 5.50
N SER A 203 -23.06 7.85 4.60
CA SER A 203 -23.34 7.42 3.23
C SER A 203 -22.05 7.08 2.47
N ARG A 204 -22.09 6.14 1.53
CA ARG A 204 -20.95 5.75 0.67
C ARG A 204 -20.17 6.92 0.04
N ARG A 205 -20.85 8.00 -0.34
CA ARG A 205 -20.21 9.22 -0.92
C ARG A 205 -19.28 9.99 0.05
N ARG A 206 -19.40 9.75 1.36
CA ARG A 206 -18.58 10.36 2.42
C ARG A 206 -17.40 9.48 2.80
N ILE A 207 -17.18 8.37 2.10
CA ILE A 207 -16.13 7.40 2.36
C ILE A 207 -15.20 7.36 1.14
N ILE A 208 -13.91 7.52 1.38
CA ILE A 208 -12.86 7.30 0.38
C ILE A 208 -11.94 6.20 0.93
N PRO A 209 -11.91 5.01 0.31
CA PRO A 209 -10.96 3.96 0.68
C PRO A 209 -9.52 4.45 0.53
N LEU A 210 -8.67 4.13 1.50
CA LEU A 210 -7.23 4.36 1.36
C LEU A 210 -6.63 3.35 0.37
N PRO A 211 -5.47 3.67 -0.24
CA PRO A 211 -4.77 2.73 -1.10
C PRO A 211 -4.45 1.42 -0.37
N GLN A 212 -4.58 0.30 -1.09
CA GLN A 212 -4.21 -1.05 -0.66
C GLN A 212 -2.79 -1.41 -1.10
N TRP A 213 -2.24 -0.69 -2.09
CA TRP A 213 -0.84 -0.80 -2.51
C TRP A 213 -0.21 0.58 -2.69
N LYS A 214 1.10 0.67 -2.48
CA LYS A 214 1.92 1.76 -3.00
C LYS A 214 2.13 1.53 -4.49
N ALA A 215 2.03 2.59 -5.29
CA ALA A 215 2.51 2.58 -6.66
C ALA A 215 4.03 2.74 -6.65
N ASN A 216 4.72 1.96 -7.47
CA ASN A 216 6.17 2.06 -7.63
C ASN A 216 6.48 3.13 -8.70
N PRO A 217 7.19 4.23 -8.35
CA PRO A 217 7.52 5.27 -9.32
C PRO A 217 8.35 4.79 -10.52
N GLU A 218 9.10 3.70 -10.36
CA GLU A 218 9.98 3.15 -11.39
C GLU A 218 9.23 2.31 -12.43
N THR A 219 8.08 1.73 -12.07
CA THR A 219 7.33 0.80 -12.93
C THR A 219 5.92 1.28 -13.26
N ASP A 220 5.28 2.02 -12.35
CA ASP A 220 3.87 2.41 -12.41
C ASP A 220 3.66 3.91 -12.06
N PRO A 221 4.40 4.85 -12.69
CA PRO A 221 4.32 6.28 -12.36
C PRO A 221 2.93 6.88 -12.64
N GLU A 222 2.14 6.30 -13.54
CA GLU A 222 0.78 6.71 -13.85
C GLU A 222 -0.22 6.46 -12.71
N ALA A 223 0.14 5.60 -11.75
CA ALA A 223 -0.62 5.36 -10.53
C ALA A 223 -0.19 6.26 -9.38
N LEU A 224 0.52 7.37 -9.65
CA LEU A 224 0.84 8.41 -8.67
C LEU A 224 0.06 9.70 -8.97
N PHE A 225 -0.25 10.46 -7.92
CA PHE A 225 -0.78 11.81 -8.10
C PHE A 225 0.32 12.72 -8.66
N SER A 226 0.00 13.50 -9.69
CA SER A 226 0.97 14.37 -10.35
C SER A 226 1.17 15.68 -9.59
N LYS A 227 2.29 16.37 -9.82
CA LYS A 227 2.53 17.72 -9.32
C LYS A 227 1.34 18.65 -9.60
N ASP A 228 1.07 19.55 -8.65
CA ASP A 228 -0.02 20.53 -8.61
C ASP A 228 -1.44 19.93 -8.60
N GLN A 229 -1.57 18.60 -8.51
CA GLN A 229 -2.87 17.95 -8.36
C GLN A 229 -3.45 18.19 -6.96
N LEU A 230 -4.73 18.55 -6.90
CA LEU A 230 -5.47 18.70 -5.66
C LEU A 230 -5.83 17.33 -5.07
N VAL A 231 -5.43 17.11 -3.82
CA VAL A 231 -5.64 15.88 -3.07
C VAL A 231 -6.18 16.17 -1.67
N LEU A 232 -6.67 15.14 -1.00
CA LEU A 232 -6.81 15.11 0.45
C LEU A 232 -5.61 14.35 1.02
N ALA A 233 -4.87 14.97 1.91
CA ALA A 233 -3.70 14.39 2.55
C ALA A 233 -3.84 14.43 4.07
N LEU A 234 -3.40 13.38 4.78
CA LEU A 234 -3.39 13.36 6.24
C LEU A 234 -2.36 14.36 6.75
N TYR A 235 -2.78 15.34 7.56
CA TYR A 235 -1.84 16.34 8.08
C TYR A 235 -0.90 15.70 9.11
N PRO A 236 0.41 15.99 9.07
CA PRO A 236 1.38 15.35 9.95
C PRO A 236 0.99 15.45 11.43
N GLN A 237 1.18 14.34 12.15
CA GLN A 237 0.84 14.22 13.58
C GLN A 237 -0.64 14.38 13.91
N THR A 238 -1.55 14.20 12.94
CA THR A 238 -3.01 14.22 13.14
C THR A 238 -3.66 12.97 12.54
N THR A 239 -4.95 12.84 12.78
CA THR A 239 -5.85 11.84 12.17
C THR A 239 -6.81 12.48 11.18
N CYS A 240 -6.53 13.70 10.72
CA CYS A 240 -7.41 14.48 9.85
C CYS A 240 -6.79 14.68 8.46
N PHE A 241 -7.63 14.59 7.43
CA PHE A 241 -7.25 14.90 6.06
C PHE A 241 -7.65 16.33 5.69
N TYR A 242 -6.75 17.00 4.99
CA TYR A 242 -6.94 18.38 4.53
C TYR A 242 -6.59 18.49 3.06
N ARG A 243 -7.09 19.56 2.43
CA ARG A 243 -6.82 19.86 1.04
C ARG A 243 -5.35 20.23 0.88
N ALA A 244 -4.69 19.63 -0.10
CA ALA A 244 -3.30 19.91 -0.41
C ALA A 244 -3.05 19.81 -1.91
N LEU A 245 -2.01 20.50 -2.39
CA LEU A 245 -1.45 20.32 -3.72
C LEU A 245 -0.23 19.40 -3.63
N ILE A 246 -0.08 18.48 -4.58
CA ILE A 246 1.17 17.71 -4.70
C ILE A 246 2.30 18.67 -5.10
N HIS A 247 3.31 18.80 -4.25
CA HIS A 247 4.54 19.51 -4.61
C HIS A 247 5.43 18.62 -5.47
N THR A 248 5.67 17.40 -4.99
CA THR A 248 6.56 16.43 -5.64
C THR A 248 6.06 15.00 -5.38
N PRO A 249 5.81 14.18 -6.42
CA PRO A 249 5.55 12.76 -6.25
C PRO A 249 6.80 12.00 -5.77
N PRO A 250 6.64 10.81 -5.16
CA PRO A 250 7.78 9.99 -4.78
C PRO A 250 8.59 9.58 -6.02
N HIS A 251 9.93 9.61 -5.91
CA HIS A 251 10.83 9.20 -6.99
C HIS A 251 11.33 7.76 -6.82
N ARG A 252 11.35 7.25 -5.58
CA ARG A 252 11.70 5.87 -5.25
C ARG A 252 10.58 5.20 -4.44
N PRO A 253 10.49 3.87 -4.41
CA PRO A 253 9.41 3.15 -3.72
C PRO A 253 9.21 3.48 -2.24
N GLN A 254 10.29 3.88 -1.56
CA GLN A 254 10.30 4.23 -0.13
C GLN A 254 10.00 5.70 0.16
N ASP A 255 10.02 6.56 -0.86
CA ASP A 255 9.82 7.99 -0.68
C ASP A 255 8.32 8.30 -0.47
N ASP A 256 8.06 9.39 0.24
CA ASP A 256 6.72 9.93 0.45
C ASP A 256 6.35 10.96 -0.63
N TYR A 257 5.07 11.32 -0.73
CA TYR A 257 4.71 12.56 -1.43
C TYR A 257 5.20 13.76 -0.62
N SER A 258 5.65 14.79 -1.32
CA SER A 258 5.75 16.14 -0.75
C SER A 258 4.51 16.93 -1.16
N VAL A 259 3.82 17.57 -0.22
CA VAL A 259 2.56 18.28 -0.45
C VAL A 259 2.55 19.67 0.19
N LEU A 260 1.75 20.58 -0.36
CA LEU A 260 1.48 21.92 0.16
C LEU A 260 0.03 21.97 0.63
N PHE A 261 -0.20 22.04 1.94
CA PHE A 261 -1.56 22.12 2.50
C PHE A 261 -2.14 23.52 2.30
N GLU A 262 -3.44 23.62 1.99
CA GLU A 262 -4.15 24.91 2.03
C GLU A 262 -4.18 25.41 3.48
N ASP A 263 -3.53 26.55 3.77
CA ASP A 263 -3.40 27.12 5.11
C ASP A 263 -3.37 28.66 5.03
N THR A 264 -4.45 29.28 5.51
CA THR A 264 -4.66 30.73 5.47
C THR A 264 -3.76 31.52 6.42
N SER A 265 -2.99 30.85 7.29
CA SER A 265 -2.00 31.53 8.13
C SER A 265 -0.75 31.96 7.34
N TYR A 266 -0.52 31.36 6.17
CA TYR A 266 0.56 31.75 5.25
C TYR A 266 0.09 32.78 4.22
N ALA A 267 0.99 33.67 3.82
CA ALA A 267 0.68 34.79 2.92
C ALA A 267 0.24 34.35 1.52
N ASP A 268 0.76 33.23 1.02
CA ASP A 268 0.39 32.60 -0.24
C ASP A 268 -0.74 31.57 -0.10
N GLY A 269 -1.23 31.36 1.13
CA GLY A 269 -2.32 30.44 1.45
C GLY A 269 -1.91 28.97 1.47
N TYR A 270 -0.61 28.66 1.48
CA TYR A 270 -0.10 27.29 1.46
C TYR A 270 0.99 27.04 2.50
N SER A 271 1.02 25.83 3.07
CA SER A 271 2.10 25.40 3.94
C SER A 271 3.43 25.24 3.17
N PRO A 272 4.58 25.23 3.86
CA PRO A 272 5.81 24.67 3.30
C PRO A 272 5.59 23.20 2.84
N PRO A 273 6.48 22.65 2.00
CA PRO A 273 6.42 21.25 1.61
C PRO A 273 6.50 20.31 2.83
N LEU A 274 5.48 19.48 3.01
CA LEU A 274 5.39 18.47 4.06
C LEU A 274 5.29 17.07 3.44
N ASN A 275 5.91 16.08 4.09
CA ASN A 275 5.91 14.70 3.61
C ASN A 275 4.67 13.94 4.09
N VAL A 276 4.00 13.24 3.17
CA VAL A 276 2.85 12.39 3.46
C VAL A 276 2.98 11.09 2.65
N ALA A 277 2.98 9.96 3.35
CA ALA A 277 3.08 8.65 2.71
C ALA A 277 1.90 8.37 1.76
N GLN A 278 2.14 7.59 0.71
CA GLN A 278 1.11 7.26 -0.30
C GLN A 278 -0.20 6.73 0.32
N ARG A 279 -0.10 5.96 1.41
CA ARG A 279 -1.26 5.42 2.16
C ARG A 279 -2.25 6.50 2.59
N TYR A 280 -1.77 7.71 2.80
CA TYR A 280 -2.49 8.81 3.43
C TYR A 280 -2.72 9.99 2.48
N VAL A 281 -2.59 9.77 1.18
CA VAL A 281 -2.97 10.72 0.14
C VAL A 281 -4.06 10.09 -0.71
N VAL A 282 -5.21 10.75 -0.83
CA VAL A 282 -6.37 10.27 -1.60
C VAL A 282 -6.94 11.38 -2.48
N ALA A 283 -7.71 10.99 -3.50
CA ALA A 283 -8.29 11.94 -4.44
C ALA A 283 -9.26 12.92 -3.74
N CYS A 284 -9.11 14.21 -3.99
CA CYS A 284 -10.08 15.21 -3.56
C CYS A 284 -11.25 15.24 -4.56
N LYS A 285 -12.42 14.76 -4.16
CA LYS A 285 -13.63 14.76 -5.01
C LYS A 285 -14.36 16.11 -5.02
N GLU A 286 -13.82 17.12 -4.33
CA GLU A 286 -14.43 18.44 -4.22
C GLU A 286 -13.75 19.43 -5.15
N ASN A 287 -14.48 19.87 -6.18
CA ASN A 287 -14.02 20.98 -7.02
C ASN A 287 -13.76 22.20 -6.13
N LYS A 288 -12.64 22.91 -6.36
CA LYS A 288 -12.45 24.27 -5.83
C LYS A 288 -13.75 25.04 -6.12
N LYS A 289 -14.43 25.55 -5.09
CA LYS A 289 -15.45 26.58 -5.30
C LYS A 289 -14.74 27.70 -6.06
N LYS A 290 -15.11 27.87 -7.34
CA LYS A 290 -14.77 29.06 -8.10
C LYS A 290 -15.51 30.25 -7.51
#